data_AF-A0A7M3XN00-F1
#
_entry.id   AF-A0A7M3XN00-F1
#
_cell.length_a   1.000
_cell.length_b   1.000
_cell.length_c   1.000
_cell.angle_alpha   90.00
_cell.angle_beta   90.00
_cell.angle_gamma   90.00
#
_symmetry.space_group_name_H-M   'P 1'
#
loop_
_entity.id
_entity.type
_entity.pdbx_description
1 polymer ?
#
loop_
_entity_poly.entity_id
_entity_poly.type
_entity_poly.pdbx_seq_one_letter_code
_entity_poly.pdbx_strand_id
1 'polypeptide(L)'
;MTERWWDDEEEKTTKQTVEDLMNEAEIKRIQREEELNKAEHRAKMAKIMDPEAGTFQVSESEDGMLILNPDQESDGGEVFKSSTRLERSNHWLLEDPGYTVVALILALGLITTSVMAVASGATKDQWAETRAEVLEKYPGYDWVEYENCDTDDWGEEYCEYWYELDCWTDLDVTYSVDNTTYSSEVDHFPITTYQDYEGAEDDCFDYVENGTMPIGSFVTLYYNTEDPSEVRLDPPWDDIFSLFFCGIIQLIILIVVLVL
;
A
#
# COMPACT_ATOMS: atom_id res chain seq x y z
N MET A 1 72.80 22.32 -19.30
CA MET A 1 72.48 21.19 -20.18
C MET A 1 72.41 19.98 -19.27
N THR A 2 71.20 19.62 -18.84
CA THR A 2 70.94 18.46 -17.98
C THR A 2 69.68 17.84 -18.55
N GLU A 3 69.85 16.77 -19.31
CA GLU A 3 68.73 16.02 -19.88
C GLU A 3 67.97 15.30 -18.77
N ARG A 4 66.65 15.42 -18.84
CA ARG A 4 65.70 15.08 -17.78
C ARG A 4 65.17 13.68 -18.09
N TRP A 5 65.78 12.74 -17.40
CA TRP A 5 65.69 11.27 -17.37
C TRP A 5 64.33 10.62 -17.06
N TRP A 6 63.21 11.17 -17.51
CA TRP A 6 61.92 10.49 -17.39
C TRP A 6 61.06 10.78 -18.61
N ASP A 7 61.45 10.19 -19.73
CA ASP A 7 60.52 10.00 -20.84
C ASP A 7 59.49 8.93 -20.43
N ASP A 8 58.24 9.31 -20.67
CA ASP A 8 57.00 8.56 -20.62
C ASP A 8 57.13 7.19 -21.30
N GLU A 9 56.82 6.08 -20.61
CA GLU A 9 56.20 4.90 -21.27
C GLU A 9 55.64 3.77 -20.37
N GLU A 10 55.62 3.88 -19.03
CA GLU A 10 55.12 2.79 -18.16
C GLU A 10 53.79 3.05 -17.42
N GLU A 11 53.09 4.17 -17.66
CA GLU A 11 51.93 4.55 -16.84
C GLU A 11 50.54 4.07 -17.35
N LYS A 12 50.46 3.46 -18.54
CA LYS A 12 49.17 3.02 -19.13
C LYS A 12 48.78 1.57 -18.84
N THR A 13 49.73 0.67 -18.61
CA THR A 13 49.45 -0.76 -18.43
C THR A 13 48.91 -1.08 -17.03
N THR A 14 49.33 -0.36 -16.01
CA THR A 14 48.95 -0.61 -14.61
C THR A 14 47.54 -0.12 -14.27
N LYS A 15 47.08 1.00 -14.84
CA LYS A 15 45.73 1.53 -14.60
C LYS A 15 44.63 0.63 -15.16
N GLN A 16 44.78 0.16 -16.40
CA GLN A 16 43.86 -0.82 -16.99
C GLN A 16 43.83 -2.13 -16.19
N THR A 17 44.98 -2.60 -15.72
CA THR A 17 45.07 -3.83 -14.92
C THR A 17 44.33 -3.69 -13.57
N VAL A 18 44.39 -2.53 -12.91
CA VAL A 18 43.70 -2.31 -11.62
C VAL A 18 42.19 -2.21 -11.80
N GLU A 19 41.73 -1.57 -12.88
CA GLU A 19 40.32 -1.42 -13.20
C GLU A 19 39.67 -2.77 -13.58
N ASP A 20 40.39 -3.60 -14.35
CA ASP A 20 39.96 -4.96 -14.67
C ASP A 20 39.87 -5.85 -13.42
N LEU A 21 40.83 -5.73 -12.49
CA LEU A 21 40.80 -6.46 -11.21
C LEU A 21 39.66 -5.99 -10.29
N MET A 22 39.31 -4.72 -10.33
CA MET A 22 38.20 -4.15 -9.55
C MET A 22 36.84 -4.61 -10.10
N ASN A 23 36.68 -4.59 -11.43
CA ASN A 23 35.48 -5.11 -12.10
C ASN A 23 35.31 -6.62 -11.87
N GLU A 24 36.39 -7.41 -11.91
CA GLU A 24 36.34 -8.84 -11.60
C GLU A 24 35.94 -9.09 -10.13
N ALA A 25 36.43 -8.26 -9.19
CA ALA A 25 36.09 -8.36 -7.77
C ALA A 25 34.61 -8.04 -7.51
N GLU A 26 34.04 -7.06 -8.21
CA GLU A 26 32.61 -6.72 -8.11
C GLU A 26 31.72 -7.83 -8.68
N ILE A 27 32.07 -8.38 -9.84
CA ILE A 27 31.35 -9.52 -10.44
C ILE A 27 31.35 -10.72 -9.48
N LYS A 28 32.48 -11.01 -8.83
CA LYS A 28 32.59 -12.08 -7.82
C LYS A 28 31.84 -11.76 -6.51
N ARG A 29 31.59 -10.49 -6.19
CA ARG A 29 30.74 -10.09 -5.05
C ARG A 29 29.28 -10.35 -5.38
N ILE A 30 28.83 -9.89 -6.54
CA ILE A 30 27.45 -10.06 -7.02
C ILE A 30 27.10 -11.55 -7.13
N GLN A 31 27.99 -12.38 -7.69
CA GLN A 31 27.75 -13.84 -7.76
C GLN A 31 27.63 -14.49 -6.38
N ARG A 32 28.43 -14.07 -5.39
CA ARG A 32 28.33 -14.60 -4.03
C ARG A 32 27.03 -14.18 -3.34
N GLU A 33 26.59 -12.94 -3.56
CA GLU A 33 25.31 -12.44 -3.06
C GLU A 33 24.12 -13.18 -3.69
N GLU A 34 24.18 -13.48 -5.00
CA GLU A 34 23.15 -14.26 -5.69
C GLU A 34 23.08 -15.70 -5.18
N GLU A 35 24.24 -16.36 -4.95
CA GLU A 35 24.28 -17.69 -4.36
C GLU A 35 23.76 -17.72 -2.92
N LEU A 36 24.05 -16.68 -2.12
CA LEU A 36 23.51 -16.49 -0.78
C LEU A 36 21.99 -16.32 -0.80
N ASN A 37 21.47 -15.46 -1.67
CA ASN A 37 20.04 -15.23 -1.82
C ASN A 37 19.30 -16.50 -2.30
N LYS A 38 19.90 -17.26 -3.22
CA LYS A 38 19.37 -18.54 -3.68
C LYS A 38 19.39 -19.60 -2.57
N ALA A 39 20.43 -19.62 -1.74
CA ALA A 39 20.50 -20.51 -0.56
C ALA A 39 19.48 -20.11 0.51
N GLU A 40 19.30 -18.82 0.76
CA GLU A 40 18.30 -18.30 1.70
C GLU A 40 16.88 -18.60 1.22
N HIS A 41 16.58 -18.38 -0.06
CA HIS A 41 15.29 -18.74 -0.65
C HIS A 41 15.03 -20.24 -0.54
N ARG A 42 16.03 -21.09 -0.80
CA ARG A 42 15.93 -22.55 -0.60
C ARG A 42 15.72 -22.93 0.86
N ALA A 43 16.39 -22.26 1.80
CA ALA A 43 16.22 -22.50 3.23
C ALA A 43 14.82 -22.07 3.72
N LYS A 44 14.30 -20.94 3.23
CA LYS A 44 12.92 -20.50 3.51
C LYS A 44 11.89 -21.49 2.94
N MET A 45 12.10 -21.99 1.72
CA MET A 45 11.23 -23.02 1.14
C MET A 45 11.31 -24.35 1.90
N ALA A 46 12.51 -24.77 2.35
CA ALA A 46 12.65 -25.97 3.19
C ALA A 46 11.95 -25.80 4.54
N LYS A 47 12.02 -24.62 5.16
CA LYS A 47 11.31 -24.30 6.40
C LYS A 47 9.78 -24.30 6.24
N ILE A 48 9.27 -23.98 5.04
CA ILE A 48 7.84 -24.10 4.70
C ILE A 48 7.45 -25.58 4.50
N MET A 49 8.38 -26.42 4.04
CA MET A 49 8.13 -27.85 3.80
C MET A 49 8.38 -28.75 5.03
N ASP A 50 8.95 -28.23 6.12
CA ASP A 50 9.06 -28.97 7.39
C ASP A 50 7.67 -29.11 8.04
N PRO A 51 7.16 -30.34 8.24
CA PRO A 51 5.82 -30.56 8.79
C PRO A 51 5.71 -30.32 10.31
N GLU A 52 6.68 -29.62 10.93
CA GLU A 52 6.76 -29.44 12.39
C GLU A 52 6.44 -28.02 12.88
N ALA A 53 5.59 -27.28 12.16
CA ALA A 53 4.92 -26.09 12.71
C ALA A 53 3.50 -25.91 12.15
N GLY A 54 2.51 -26.48 12.84
CA GLY A 54 1.18 -25.85 13.00
C GLY A 54 0.19 -25.93 11.83
N THR A 55 -0.47 -27.08 11.70
CA THR A 55 -1.88 -27.29 11.28
C THR A 55 -2.40 -26.57 10.02
N PHE A 56 -2.29 -27.25 8.88
CA PHE A 56 -3.33 -27.29 7.84
C PHE A 56 -3.55 -28.76 7.47
N GLN A 57 -4.65 -29.36 7.93
CA GLN A 57 -4.99 -30.74 7.57
C GLN A 57 -5.79 -30.73 6.27
N VAL A 58 -5.13 -31.09 5.17
CA VAL A 58 -5.78 -31.64 3.98
C VAL A 58 -5.61 -33.14 4.06
N SER A 59 -6.69 -33.86 4.36
CA SER A 59 -6.73 -35.31 4.18
C SER A 59 -7.25 -35.62 2.78
N GLU A 60 -6.34 -35.96 1.89
CA GLU A 60 -6.60 -36.67 0.65
C GLU A 60 -7.02 -38.12 1.00
N SER A 61 -8.16 -38.56 0.48
CA SER A 61 -8.70 -39.90 0.73
C SER A 61 -8.55 -40.75 -0.55
N GLU A 62 -7.46 -41.51 -0.63
CA GLU A 62 -7.33 -42.63 -1.57
C GLU A 62 -7.92 -43.91 -0.97
N ASP A 63 -8.78 -44.56 -1.78
CA ASP A 63 -9.18 -45.97 -1.76
C ASP A 63 -9.64 -46.65 -0.46
N GLY A 64 -10.91 -47.09 -0.46
CA GLY A 64 -11.44 -47.96 0.57
C GLY A 64 -12.91 -48.34 0.42
N MET A 65 -13.31 -48.79 -0.78
CA MET A 65 -14.60 -49.44 -1.01
C MET A 65 -14.84 -50.57 0.00
N LEU A 66 -15.81 -50.39 0.91
CA LEU A 66 -16.25 -51.46 1.81
C LEU A 66 -17.53 -52.12 1.29
N ILE A 67 -17.31 -53.34 0.85
CA ILE A 67 -18.30 -54.36 0.47
C ILE A 67 -19.21 -54.65 1.66
N LEU A 68 -20.53 -54.52 1.46
CA LEU A 68 -21.52 -55.12 2.36
C LEU A 68 -21.84 -56.53 1.84
N ASN A 69 -21.41 -57.54 2.59
CA ASN A 69 -21.81 -58.92 2.38
C ASN A 69 -23.27 -59.11 2.84
N PRO A 70 -24.12 -59.84 2.11
CA PRO A 70 -25.53 -59.99 2.42
C PRO A 70 -25.76 -61.14 3.42
N ASP A 71 -27.02 -61.22 3.89
CA ASP A 71 -27.67 -62.35 4.59
C ASP A 71 -27.69 -62.29 6.13
N GLN A 72 -28.78 -61.73 6.68
CA GLN A 72 -29.71 -62.53 7.49
C GLN A 72 -31.07 -61.84 7.66
N GLU A 73 -32.10 -62.54 7.21
CA GLU A 73 -33.53 -62.26 7.29
C GLU A 73 -34.08 -62.57 8.71
N SER A 74 -34.85 -61.66 9.31
CA SER A 74 -35.97 -61.96 10.20
C SER A 74 -36.68 -60.67 10.66
N ASP A 75 -37.76 -60.36 9.96
CA ASP A 75 -39.10 -60.01 10.45
C ASP A 75 -39.32 -58.95 11.55
N GLY A 76 -40.34 -58.13 11.32
CA GLY A 76 -40.99 -57.29 12.34
C GLY A 76 -40.60 -55.82 12.31
N GLY A 77 -41.26 -55.06 11.44
CA GLY A 77 -41.09 -53.61 11.36
C GLY A 77 -41.61 -52.88 12.59
N GLU A 78 -40.77 -51.99 13.13
CA GLU A 78 -41.21 -50.70 13.65
C GLU A 78 -40.21 -49.65 13.17
N VAL A 79 -40.69 -48.76 12.30
CA VAL A 79 -39.95 -47.59 11.83
C VAL A 79 -39.75 -46.67 13.05
N PHE A 80 -38.60 -46.80 13.70
CA PHE A 80 -38.17 -45.84 14.71
C PHE A 80 -37.92 -44.52 14.01
N LYS A 81 -38.92 -43.62 14.04
CA LYS A 81 -38.75 -42.21 13.68
C LYS A 81 -37.72 -41.61 14.64
N SER A 82 -36.45 -41.69 14.26
CA SER A 82 -35.40 -40.88 14.87
C SER A 82 -35.72 -39.42 14.56
N SER A 83 -36.14 -38.71 15.60
CA SER A 83 -36.33 -37.27 15.59
C SER A 83 -34.97 -36.58 15.48
N THR A 84 -34.43 -36.48 14.26
CA THR A 84 -33.53 -35.37 13.94
C THR A 84 -34.42 -34.15 13.74
N ARG A 85 -34.77 -33.50 14.86
CA ARG A 85 -35.25 -32.11 14.86
C ARG A 85 -34.06 -31.22 14.47
N LEU A 86 -33.69 -31.27 13.19
CA LEU A 86 -33.10 -30.13 12.51
C LEU A 86 -34.30 -29.28 12.10
N GLU A 87 -34.56 -28.23 12.86
CA GLU A 87 -35.36 -27.13 12.34
C GLU A 87 -34.75 -26.76 10.99
N ARG A 88 -35.55 -26.95 9.93
CA ARG A 88 -35.22 -26.55 8.58
C ARG A 88 -35.15 -25.03 8.59
N SER A 89 -33.97 -24.51 8.95
CA SER A 89 -33.62 -23.12 8.66
C SER A 89 -33.58 -23.01 7.15
N ASN A 90 -34.59 -22.36 6.56
CA ASN A 90 -34.60 -21.98 5.16
C ASN A 90 -33.58 -20.84 4.97
N HIS A 91 -32.30 -21.14 5.12
CA HIS A 91 -31.24 -20.17 4.92
C HIS A 91 -30.76 -20.31 3.48
N TRP A 92 -31.06 -19.29 2.67
CA TRP A 92 -30.66 -19.16 1.26
C TRP A 92 -29.13 -19.23 1.05
N LEU A 93 -28.36 -19.12 2.15
CA LEU A 93 -26.90 -19.25 2.21
C LEU A 93 -26.36 -20.62 1.70
N LEU A 94 -27.22 -21.56 1.36
CA LEU A 94 -26.85 -22.84 0.71
C LEU A 94 -27.58 -23.10 -0.61
N GLU A 95 -28.56 -22.26 -0.99
CA GLU A 95 -29.47 -22.53 -2.10
C GLU A 95 -29.05 -21.80 -3.39
N ASP A 96 -28.44 -20.59 -3.27
CA ASP A 96 -27.89 -19.84 -4.39
C ASP A 96 -26.38 -19.53 -4.21
N PRO A 97 -25.47 -20.08 -5.04
CA PRO A 97 -24.03 -19.87 -4.89
C PRO A 97 -23.59 -18.43 -5.19
N GLY A 98 -24.42 -17.62 -5.85
CA GLY A 98 -24.08 -16.23 -6.17
C GLY A 98 -24.08 -15.32 -4.94
N TYR A 99 -25.15 -15.37 -4.13
CA TYR A 99 -25.29 -14.50 -2.96
C TYR A 99 -24.33 -14.91 -1.83
N THR A 100 -23.98 -16.19 -1.72
CA THR A 100 -23.01 -16.69 -0.73
C THR A 100 -21.60 -16.16 -1.01
N VAL A 101 -21.19 -16.17 -2.28
CA VAL A 101 -19.90 -15.61 -2.71
C VAL A 101 -19.87 -14.10 -2.47
N VAL A 102 -20.94 -13.37 -2.80
CA VAL A 102 -21.03 -11.92 -2.54
C VAL A 102 -20.96 -11.61 -1.05
N ALA A 103 -21.69 -12.36 -0.20
CA ALA A 103 -21.66 -12.18 1.25
C ALA A 103 -20.26 -12.45 1.84
N LEU A 104 -19.54 -13.47 1.35
CA LEU A 104 -18.16 -13.74 1.76
C LEU A 104 -17.21 -12.62 1.38
N ILE A 105 -17.31 -12.09 0.15
CA ILE A 105 -16.48 -10.97 -0.31
C ILE A 105 -16.75 -9.72 0.54
N LEU A 106 -18.02 -9.40 0.79
CA LEU A 106 -18.40 -8.26 1.63
C LEU A 106 -17.92 -8.43 3.07
N ALA A 107 -18.03 -9.64 3.64
CA ALA A 107 -17.54 -9.93 4.99
C ALA A 107 -16.02 -9.78 5.09
N LEU A 108 -15.27 -10.28 4.10
CA LEU A 108 -13.82 -10.08 4.04
C LEU A 108 -13.45 -8.61 3.88
N GLY A 109 -14.18 -7.86 3.06
CA GLY A 109 -14.02 -6.41 2.90
C GLY A 109 -14.26 -5.62 4.20
N LEU A 110 -15.26 -6.02 5.00
CA LEU A 110 -15.49 -5.43 6.32
C LEU A 110 -14.36 -5.75 7.30
N ILE A 111 -13.80 -6.96 7.25
CA ILE A 111 -12.65 -7.32 8.07
C ILE A 111 -11.44 -6.49 7.69
N THR A 112 -11.10 -6.38 6.40
CA THR A 112 -9.93 -5.59 5.95
C THR A 112 -10.05 -4.12 6.30
N THR A 113 -11.22 -3.51 6.06
CA THR A 113 -11.47 -2.10 6.43
C THR A 113 -11.39 -1.89 7.94
N SER A 114 -11.91 -2.82 8.76
CA SER A 114 -11.82 -2.72 10.22
C SER A 114 -10.38 -2.82 10.74
N VAL A 115 -9.55 -3.70 10.18
CA VAL A 115 -8.13 -3.83 10.54
C VAL A 115 -7.37 -2.56 10.18
N MET A 116 -7.62 -2.01 8.99
CA MET A 116 -6.99 -0.77 8.54
C MET A 116 -7.40 0.42 9.41
N ALA A 117 -8.69 0.53 9.79
CA ALA A 117 -9.18 1.59 10.67
C ALA A 117 -8.57 1.52 12.09
N VAL A 118 -8.32 0.32 12.62
CA VAL A 118 -7.61 0.15 13.90
C VAL A 118 -6.13 0.54 13.76
N ALA A 119 -5.47 0.13 12.66
CA ALA A 119 -4.07 0.45 12.43
C ALA A 119 -3.84 1.96 12.26
N SER A 120 -4.70 2.63 11.49
CA SER A 120 -4.65 4.08 11.38
C SER A 120 -4.99 4.72 12.71
N GLY A 121 -6.08 4.34 13.38
CA GLY A 121 -6.45 4.89 14.69
C GLY A 121 -5.41 4.72 15.81
N ALA A 122 -4.58 3.67 15.75
CA ALA A 122 -3.53 3.40 16.73
C ALA A 122 -2.35 4.38 16.66
N THR A 123 -2.19 5.13 15.57
CA THR A 123 -1.13 6.15 15.49
C THR A 123 -1.61 7.49 16.08
N LYS A 124 -2.83 7.59 16.65
CA LYS A 124 -3.47 8.88 17.01
C LYS A 124 -2.79 9.69 18.05
N ASP A 125 -2.33 9.00 19.05
CA ASP A 125 -1.54 9.53 20.11
C ASP A 125 -0.10 9.86 19.67
N GLN A 126 0.35 9.35 18.52
CA GLN A 126 1.71 9.56 18.04
C GLN A 126 1.90 10.89 17.30
N TRP A 127 0.83 11.55 16.83
CA TRP A 127 0.95 12.79 16.05
C TRP A 127 0.30 13.97 16.75
N ALA A 128 1.03 15.09 16.83
CA ALA A 128 0.56 16.33 17.45
C ALA A 128 0.67 17.51 16.48
N GLU A 129 -0.30 18.43 16.57
CA GLU A 129 -0.32 19.65 15.76
C GLU A 129 0.73 20.65 16.26
N THR A 130 1.48 21.24 15.34
CA THR A 130 2.44 22.32 15.60
C THR A 130 2.36 23.39 14.54
N ARG A 131 2.86 24.58 14.88
CA ARG A 131 3.04 25.68 13.93
C ARG A 131 4.50 25.78 13.56
N ALA A 132 4.79 25.59 12.28
CA ALA A 132 6.13 25.69 11.74
C ALA A 132 6.29 26.98 10.94
N GLU A 133 7.40 27.67 11.15
CA GLU A 133 7.80 28.86 10.42
C GLU A 133 8.50 28.44 9.11
N VAL A 134 8.09 29.05 8.00
CA VAL A 134 8.68 28.81 6.68
C VAL A 134 9.99 29.58 6.54
N LEU A 135 11.10 28.87 6.34
CA LEU A 135 12.43 29.42 6.13
C LEU A 135 12.72 29.63 4.65
N GLU A 136 12.55 28.58 3.86
CA GLU A 136 12.80 28.59 2.43
C GLU A 136 11.67 27.85 1.70
N LYS A 137 11.52 28.16 0.41
CA LYS A 137 10.50 27.57 -0.46
C LYS A 137 11.08 27.31 -1.83
N TYR A 138 10.69 26.19 -2.40
CA TYR A 138 11.12 25.73 -3.71
C TYR A 138 9.86 25.39 -4.52
N PRO A 139 9.45 26.24 -5.48
CA PRO A 139 8.22 26.01 -6.23
C PRO A 139 8.38 24.88 -7.25
N GLY A 140 7.30 24.14 -7.47
CA GLY A 140 7.17 23.10 -8.47
C GLY A 140 5.75 22.99 -9.00
N TYR A 141 5.58 22.25 -10.10
CA TYR A 141 4.29 21.97 -10.68
C TYR A 141 4.26 20.58 -11.31
N ASP A 142 3.09 19.96 -11.32
CA ASP A 142 2.82 18.73 -12.03
C ASP A 142 1.56 18.85 -12.90
N TRP A 143 1.62 18.30 -14.10
CA TRP A 143 0.47 18.20 -14.99
C TRP A 143 -0.27 16.91 -14.70
N VAL A 144 -1.54 17.04 -14.29
CA VAL A 144 -2.43 15.92 -14.01
C VAL A 144 -3.46 15.81 -15.13
N GLU A 145 -3.46 14.65 -15.79
CA GLU A 145 -4.47 14.31 -16.79
C GLU A 145 -5.66 13.65 -16.11
N TYR A 146 -6.83 14.23 -16.32
CA TYR A 146 -8.10 13.69 -15.88
C TYR A 146 -8.86 13.14 -17.08
N GLU A 147 -9.49 11.98 -16.86
CA GLU A 147 -10.34 11.32 -17.83
C GLU A 147 -11.69 11.04 -17.17
N ASN A 148 -12.77 11.45 -17.84
CA ASN A 148 -14.11 11.03 -17.49
C ASN A 148 -14.73 10.28 -18.67
N CYS A 149 -14.92 8.98 -18.51
CA CYS A 149 -15.56 8.12 -19.49
C CYS A 149 -17.00 7.81 -19.08
N ASP A 150 -17.94 8.18 -19.93
CA ASP A 150 -19.36 7.87 -19.78
C ASP A 150 -19.78 6.91 -20.90
N THR A 151 -20.50 5.84 -20.54
CA THR A 151 -21.10 4.91 -21.51
C THR A 151 -22.55 5.29 -21.75
N ASP A 152 -22.93 5.49 -23.01
CA ASP A 152 -24.31 5.79 -23.36
C ASP A 152 -25.23 4.55 -23.28
N ASP A 153 -26.55 4.76 -23.44
CA ASP A 153 -27.55 3.68 -23.45
C ASP A 153 -27.36 2.67 -24.60
N TRP A 154 -26.50 2.98 -25.59
CA TRP A 154 -26.16 2.12 -26.72
C TRP A 154 -24.88 1.30 -26.49
N GLY A 155 -24.20 1.52 -25.36
CA GLY A 155 -22.96 0.83 -25.00
C GLY A 155 -21.71 1.43 -25.64
N GLU A 156 -21.78 2.66 -26.16
CA GLU A 156 -20.62 3.39 -26.67
C GLU A 156 -20.00 4.24 -25.56
N GLU A 157 -18.69 4.14 -25.38
CA GLU A 157 -17.93 4.89 -24.38
C GLU A 157 -17.39 6.20 -24.98
N TYR A 158 -17.72 7.31 -24.32
CA TYR A 158 -17.24 8.64 -24.66
C TYR A 158 -16.41 9.17 -23.50
N CYS A 159 -15.12 9.42 -23.75
CA CYS A 159 -14.19 9.94 -22.76
C CYS A 159 -13.88 11.41 -23.02
N GLU A 160 -14.04 12.24 -21.99
CA GLU A 160 -13.59 13.62 -21.95
C GLU A 160 -12.28 13.70 -21.18
N TYR A 161 -11.26 14.30 -21.80
CA TYR A 161 -9.93 14.47 -21.21
C TYR A 161 -9.70 15.96 -20.94
N TRP A 162 -9.20 16.27 -19.76
CA TRP A 162 -8.72 17.61 -19.44
C TRP A 162 -7.45 17.56 -18.60
N TYR A 163 -6.63 18.60 -18.72
CA TYR A 163 -5.42 18.75 -17.95
C TYR A 163 -5.62 19.82 -16.89
N GLU A 164 -5.17 19.52 -15.68
CA GLU A 164 -5.00 20.52 -14.62
C GLU A 164 -3.52 20.55 -14.23
N LEU A 165 -3.05 21.74 -13.87
CA LEU A 165 -1.71 21.97 -13.36
C LEU A 165 -1.81 22.09 -11.84
N ASP A 166 -1.20 21.14 -11.14
CA ASP A 166 -1.11 21.12 -9.69
C ASP A 166 0.15 21.87 -9.26
N CYS A 167 -0.04 23.01 -8.60
CA CYS A 167 1.03 23.81 -8.02
C CYS A 167 1.38 23.32 -6.62
N TRP A 168 2.66 23.09 -6.42
CA TRP A 168 3.20 22.68 -5.13
C TRP A 168 4.49 23.41 -4.81
N THR A 169 4.95 23.29 -3.57
CA THR A 169 6.25 23.80 -3.18
C THR A 169 6.87 22.93 -2.10
N ASP A 170 8.16 22.67 -2.20
CA ASP A 170 8.91 22.09 -1.09
C ASP A 170 9.26 23.21 -0.12
N LEU A 171 9.02 22.98 1.17
CA LEU A 171 9.23 23.98 2.22
C LEU A 171 10.29 23.50 3.20
N ASP A 172 11.28 24.35 3.46
CA ASP A 172 12.12 24.20 4.64
C ASP A 172 11.45 24.93 5.78
N VAL A 173 11.08 24.18 6.82
CA VAL A 173 10.35 24.72 7.96
C VAL A 173 11.11 24.53 9.27
N THR A 174 10.89 25.43 10.21
CA THR A 174 11.36 25.28 11.58
C THR A 174 10.22 25.40 12.58
N TYR A 175 10.24 24.56 13.60
CA TYR A 175 9.23 24.58 14.65
C TYR A 175 9.88 24.29 16.00
N SER A 176 9.21 24.68 17.08
CA SER A 176 9.70 24.41 18.43
C SER A 176 8.72 23.55 19.21
N VAL A 177 9.23 22.42 19.71
CA VAL A 177 8.53 21.52 20.62
C VAL A 177 9.31 21.49 21.93
N ASP A 178 8.63 21.72 23.05
CA ASP A 178 9.23 21.70 24.39
C ASP A 178 10.54 22.53 24.51
N ASN A 179 10.55 23.71 23.88
CA ASN A 179 11.70 24.64 23.87
C ASN A 179 12.97 24.07 23.19
N THR A 180 12.80 23.02 22.38
CA THR A 180 13.78 22.52 21.42
C THR A 180 13.33 22.91 20.02
N THR A 181 14.24 23.42 19.20
CA THR A 181 13.94 23.82 17.82
C THR A 181 14.36 22.72 16.87
N TYR A 182 13.46 22.34 15.98
CA TYR A 182 13.66 21.37 14.93
C TYR A 182 13.55 22.06 13.57
N SER A 183 14.19 21.46 12.57
CA SER A 183 14.09 21.86 11.16
C SER A 183 13.77 20.62 10.35
N SER A 184 12.80 20.73 9.44
CA SER A 184 12.45 19.66 8.52
C SER A 184 12.13 20.24 7.16
N GLU A 185 12.37 19.42 6.14
CA GLU A 185 11.86 19.62 4.80
C GLU A 185 10.44 19.05 4.74
N VAL A 186 9.56 19.74 4.03
CA VAL A 186 8.18 19.32 3.76
C VAL A 186 8.02 19.29 2.26
N ASP A 187 8.01 18.09 1.71
CA ASP A 187 7.91 17.87 0.27
C ASP A 187 6.48 18.11 -0.20
N HIS A 188 6.35 18.71 -1.38
CA HIS A 188 5.13 18.75 -2.17
C HIS A 188 3.94 19.38 -1.43
N PHE A 189 4.17 20.52 -0.76
CA PHE A 189 3.09 21.28 -0.11
C PHE A 189 2.10 21.79 -1.17
N PRO A 190 0.81 21.41 -1.11
CA PRO A 190 -0.17 21.81 -2.12
C PRO A 190 -0.53 23.30 -2.00
N ILE A 191 -0.46 24.03 -3.11
CA ILE A 191 -0.72 25.46 -3.15
C ILE A 191 -2.08 25.77 -3.78
N THR A 192 -2.25 25.37 -5.03
CA THR A 192 -3.45 25.60 -5.83
C THR A 192 -3.42 24.71 -7.04
N THR A 193 -4.53 24.61 -7.75
CA THR A 193 -4.60 23.98 -9.07
C THR A 193 -5.03 25.02 -10.11
N TYR A 194 -4.54 24.88 -11.34
CA TYR A 194 -4.88 25.70 -12.48
C TYR A 194 -5.39 24.84 -13.62
N GLN A 195 -6.24 25.40 -14.48
CA GLN A 195 -6.69 24.71 -15.70
C GLN A 195 -5.64 24.80 -16.82
N ASP A 196 -5.85 23.99 -17.85
CA ASP A 196 -5.39 24.13 -19.23
C ASP A 196 -5.34 25.56 -19.81
N TYR A 197 -4.34 26.40 -19.50
CA TYR A 197 -4.18 27.70 -20.17
C TYR A 197 -2.72 28.14 -20.38
N GLU A 198 -2.51 28.96 -21.42
CA GLU A 198 -1.21 29.54 -21.75
C GLU A 198 -0.73 30.49 -20.64
N GLY A 199 0.36 30.13 -19.97
CA GLY A 199 0.93 30.88 -18.85
C GLY A 199 0.59 30.33 -17.47
N ALA A 200 -0.16 29.23 -17.36
CA ALA A 200 -0.49 28.60 -16.07
C ALA A 200 0.76 28.23 -15.25
N GLU A 201 1.83 27.77 -15.90
CA GLU A 201 3.11 27.47 -15.26
C GLU A 201 3.76 28.73 -14.66
N ASP A 202 3.77 29.85 -15.40
CA ASP A 202 4.34 31.11 -14.93
C ASP A 202 3.53 31.70 -13.76
N ASP A 203 2.20 31.64 -13.85
CA ASP A 203 1.30 32.08 -12.77
C ASP A 203 1.45 31.20 -11.52
N CYS A 204 1.74 29.91 -11.69
CA CYS A 204 2.08 29.01 -10.60
C CYS A 204 3.32 29.49 -9.85
N PHE A 205 4.42 29.74 -10.58
CA PHE A 205 5.66 30.21 -9.98
C PHE A 205 5.50 31.58 -9.33
N ASP A 206 4.86 32.54 -10.00
CA ASP A 206 4.64 33.89 -9.44
C ASP A 206 3.76 33.84 -8.19
N TYR A 207 2.73 33.00 -8.19
CA TYR A 207 1.88 32.81 -7.02
C TYR A 207 2.65 32.19 -5.85
N VAL A 208 3.52 31.20 -6.11
CA VAL A 208 4.37 30.64 -5.05
C VAL A 208 5.36 31.67 -4.52
N GLU A 209 6.04 32.42 -5.39
CA GLU A 209 7.07 33.38 -4.99
C GLU A 209 6.50 34.62 -4.28
N ASN A 210 5.47 35.23 -4.86
CA ASN A 210 4.95 36.55 -4.46
C ASN A 210 3.55 36.50 -3.84
N GLY A 211 2.73 35.52 -4.22
CA GLY A 211 1.31 35.44 -3.86
C GLY A 211 1.00 34.69 -2.57
N THR A 212 1.82 33.70 -2.20
CA THR A 212 1.57 32.79 -1.07
C THR A 212 2.76 32.68 -0.12
N MET A 213 2.44 32.31 1.14
CA MET A 213 3.36 31.97 2.23
C MET A 213 4.70 32.73 2.18
N PRO A 214 4.72 34.01 2.63
CA PRO A 214 5.97 34.75 2.71
C PRO A 214 6.93 34.07 3.70
N ILE A 215 8.23 34.20 3.49
CA ILE A 215 9.25 33.71 4.42
C ILE A 215 9.00 34.31 5.80
N GLY A 216 9.04 33.47 6.84
CA GLY A 216 8.66 33.81 8.22
C GLY A 216 7.16 33.71 8.52
N SER A 217 6.35 33.24 7.57
CA SER A 217 4.95 32.86 7.84
C SER A 217 4.86 31.50 8.52
N PHE A 218 3.71 31.20 9.13
CA PHE A 218 3.48 29.95 9.85
C PHE A 218 2.52 29.04 9.10
N VAL A 219 2.89 27.78 8.94
CA VAL A 219 2.05 26.68 8.45
C VAL A 219 1.72 25.72 9.59
N THR A 220 0.59 25.03 9.46
CA THR A 220 0.17 24.01 10.44
C THR A 220 0.65 22.65 9.94
N LEU A 221 1.40 21.94 10.78
CA LEU A 221 1.95 20.61 10.47
C LEU A 221 1.71 19.67 11.64
N TYR A 222 1.86 18.38 11.38
CA TYR A 222 1.80 17.33 12.40
C TYR A 222 3.19 16.75 12.60
N TYR A 223 3.73 16.84 13.81
CA TYR A 223 5.01 16.22 14.16
C TYR A 223 4.77 14.92 14.91
N ASN A 224 5.70 13.98 14.77
CA ASN A 224 5.67 12.73 15.51
C ASN A 224 6.18 12.96 16.95
N THR A 225 5.38 12.56 17.94
CA THR A 225 5.69 12.73 19.37
C THR A 225 6.79 11.79 19.85
N GLU A 226 7.01 10.66 19.18
CA GLU A 226 8.12 9.73 19.44
C GLU A 226 9.42 10.21 18.75
N ASP A 227 9.30 10.75 17.54
CA ASP A 227 10.40 11.35 16.78
C ASP A 227 10.04 12.76 16.29
N PRO A 228 10.31 13.82 17.08
CA PRO A 228 9.96 15.19 16.73
C PRO A 228 10.76 15.77 15.56
N SER A 229 11.55 14.98 14.84
CA SER A 229 12.13 15.40 13.56
C SER A 229 11.24 15.06 12.36
N GLU A 230 10.34 14.10 12.50
CA GLU A 230 9.42 13.67 11.46
C GLU A 230 8.16 14.56 11.46
N VAL A 231 7.83 15.12 10.29
CA VAL A 231 6.64 15.96 10.09
C VAL A 231 5.80 15.50 8.91
N ARG A 232 4.53 15.85 8.95
CA ARG A 232 3.56 15.60 7.89
C ARG A 232 2.59 16.77 7.73
N LEU A 233 2.05 16.88 6.51
CA LEU A 233 1.03 17.86 6.16
C LEU A 233 -0.34 17.45 6.67
N ASP A 234 -0.75 16.24 6.29
CA ASP A 234 -2.07 15.73 6.62
C ASP A 234 -2.03 14.86 7.89
N PRO A 235 -3.07 14.95 8.73
CA PRO A 235 -3.18 14.07 9.87
C PRO A 235 -3.41 12.63 9.40
N PRO A 236 -2.86 11.61 10.09
CA PRO A 236 -3.06 10.21 9.70
C PRO A 236 -4.51 9.72 9.84
N TRP A 237 -5.41 10.56 10.38
CA TRP A 237 -6.84 10.24 10.57
C TRP A 237 -7.69 10.53 9.35
N ASP A 238 -7.21 11.27 8.35
CA ASP A 238 -8.07 11.67 7.23
C ASP A 238 -8.50 10.46 6.39
N ASP A 239 -7.64 9.43 6.29
CA ASP A 239 -7.99 8.13 5.71
C ASP A 239 -9.11 7.40 6.48
N ILE A 240 -9.24 7.65 7.79
CA ILE A 240 -10.27 6.99 8.62
C ILE A 240 -11.66 7.43 8.20
N PHE A 241 -11.85 8.69 7.84
CA PHE A 241 -13.16 9.18 7.40
C PHE A 241 -13.61 8.50 6.11
N SER A 242 -12.71 8.35 5.14
CA SER A 242 -12.99 7.64 3.88
C SER A 242 -13.33 6.17 4.14
N LEU A 243 -12.54 5.48 4.98
CA LEU A 243 -12.78 4.09 5.38
C LEU A 243 -14.11 3.92 6.13
N PHE A 244 -14.50 4.88 6.96
CA PHE A 244 -15.75 4.83 7.73
C PHE A 244 -16.97 4.87 6.83
N PHE A 245 -17.01 5.76 5.82
CA PHE A 245 -18.11 5.81 4.86
C PHE A 245 -18.15 4.55 4.00
N CYS A 246 -17.00 4.08 3.53
CA CYS A 246 -16.91 2.83 2.76
C CYS A 246 -17.41 1.62 3.57
N GLY A 247 -17.00 1.49 4.84
CA GLY A 247 -17.41 0.41 5.73
C GLY A 247 -18.92 0.42 6.03
N ILE A 248 -19.53 1.60 6.22
CA ILE A 248 -20.99 1.70 6.41
C ILE A 248 -21.74 1.26 5.16
N ILE A 249 -21.30 1.71 3.97
CA ILE A 249 -21.93 1.32 2.70
C ILE A 249 -21.82 -0.19 2.50
N GLN A 250 -20.63 -0.78 2.71
CA GLN A 250 -20.42 -2.23 2.62
C GLN A 250 -21.31 -3.00 3.61
N LEU A 251 -21.47 -2.50 4.84
CA LEU A 251 -22.33 -3.10 5.85
C LEU A 251 -23.81 -3.04 5.44
N ILE A 252 -24.28 -1.94 4.87
CA ILE A 252 -25.64 -1.81 4.35
C ILE A 252 -25.86 -2.82 3.22
N ILE A 253 -24.92 -2.93 2.27
CA ILE A 253 -25.01 -3.90 1.17
C ILE A 253 -25.03 -5.34 1.71
N LEU A 254 -24.19 -5.66 2.69
CA LEU A 254 -24.18 -6.97 3.33
C LEU A 254 -25.53 -7.27 3.99
N ILE A 255 -26.12 -6.33 4.72
CA ILE A 255 -27.45 -6.50 5.34
C ILE A 255 -28.51 -6.75 4.27
N VAL A 256 -28.48 -6.00 3.17
CA VAL A 256 -29.42 -6.20 2.05
C VAL A 256 -29.27 -7.61 1.48
N VAL A 257 -28.04 -8.06 1.20
CA VAL A 257 -27.77 -9.42 0.73
C VAL A 257 -28.22 -10.48 1.74
N LEU A 258 -28.11 -10.20 3.04
CA LEU A 258 -28.49 -11.15 4.09
C LEU A 258 -30.00 -11.30 4.31
N VAL A 259 -30.76 -10.26 4.00
CA VAL A 259 -32.21 -10.18 4.22
C VAL A 259 -33.02 -10.60 2.98
N LEU A 260 -32.43 -10.46 1.78
CA LEU A 260 -32.98 -10.98 0.52
C LEU A 260 -32.94 -12.51 0.48
#